data_AF-A0A959JLI9-F1
#
_entry.id   AF-A0A959JLI9-F1
#
_cell.length_a   1.000
_cell.length_b   1.000
_cell.length_c   1.000
_cell.angle_alpha   90.00
_cell.angle_beta   90.00
_cell.angle_gamma   90.00
#
_symmetry.space_group_name_H-M   'P 1'
#
loop_
_entity.id
_entity.type
_entity.pdbx_description
1 polymer ?
#
loop_
_entity_poly.entity_id
_entity_poly.type
_entity_poly.pdbx_seq_one_letter_code
_entity_poly.pdbx_strand_id
1 'polypeptide(L)'
;NTLFIFIADHSHNTHLNINNYNAEYHKIPLLWFGPVIKDEYKGLNINTVGSQIDFPKTLLNQLQFRKQAEQYSFAHDLFSETHPNHAYYCSFDGYGLVTNLGSVGFQFGLPNPVELHTTANVDSLSNIAHAFQQVVFKDFKNR
;
A
#
# COMPACT_ATOMS: atom_id res chain seq x y z
N ASN A 1 -11.36 24.34 11.91
CA ASN A 1 -11.32 23.40 10.79
C ASN A 1 -10.45 22.22 11.17
N THR A 2 -11.05 21.06 11.40
CA THR A 2 -10.35 19.84 11.87
C THR A 2 -10.59 18.70 10.88
N LEU A 3 -9.50 18.05 10.47
CA LEU A 3 -9.54 16.77 9.75
C LEU A 3 -9.23 15.66 10.76
N PHE A 4 -10.10 14.67 10.84
CA PHE A 4 -9.88 13.41 11.53
C PHE A 4 -9.48 12.35 10.50
N ILE A 5 -8.48 11.55 10.83
CA ILE A 5 -8.00 10.48 9.95
C ILE A 5 -7.91 9.22 10.79
N PHE A 6 -8.61 8.18 10.35
CA PHE A 6 -8.59 6.86 10.97
C PHE A 6 -7.87 5.92 10.02
N ILE A 7 -6.80 5.29 10.50
CA ILE A 7 -6.03 4.30 9.75
C ILE A 7 -5.68 3.16 10.71
N ALA A 8 -5.85 1.91 10.27
CA ALA A 8 -5.34 0.77 11.04
C ALA A 8 -3.83 0.63 10.79
N ASP A 9 -3.09 0.19 11.80
CA ASP A 9 -1.66 -0.10 11.69
C ASP A 9 -1.39 -1.41 10.95
N HIS A 10 -2.26 -2.40 11.14
CA HIS A 10 -2.26 -3.69 10.44
C HIS A 10 -3.59 -4.43 10.61
N SER A 11 -3.72 -5.57 9.93
CA SER A 11 -4.81 -6.53 10.11
C SER A 11 -4.50 -7.56 11.19
N HIS A 12 -5.48 -8.40 11.50
CA HIS A 12 -5.37 -9.54 12.41
C HIS A 12 -6.12 -10.75 11.84
N ASN A 13 -5.84 -11.93 12.42
CA ASN A 13 -6.61 -13.13 12.10
C ASN A 13 -8.11 -12.89 12.29
N THR A 14 -8.87 -13.19 11.24
CA THR A 14 -10.33 -13.11 11.23
C THR A 14 -10.92 -14.52 11.18
N HIS A 15 -12.24 -14.63 11.31
CA HIS A 15 -12.98 -15.90 11.14
C HIS A 15 -12.78 -16.54 9.75
N LEU A 16 -12.26 -15.79 8.77
CA LEU A 16 -11.95 -16.28 7.43
C LEU A 16 -10.61 -17.05 7.38
N ASN A 17 -9.79 -16.99 8.45
CA ASN A 17 -8.48 -17.66 8.54
C ASN A 17 -7.58 -17.43 7.31
N ILE A 18 -7.57 -16.20 6.79
CA ILE A 18 -6.72 -15.80 5.67
C ILE A 18 -5.27 -15.80 6.15
N ASN A 19 -4.38 -16.46 5.40
CA ASN A 19 -2.97 -16.51 5.75
C ASN A 19 -2.28 -15.15 5.51
N ASN A 20 -1.25 -14.85 6.29
CA ASN A 20 -0.48 -13.60 6.22
C ASN A 20 0.29 -13.40 4.89
N TYR A 21 0.44 -14.42 4.05
CA TYR A 21 1.01 -14.31 2.70
C TYR A 21 -0.03 -13.96 1.62
N ASN A 22 -1.31 -13.81 1.97
CA ASN A 22 -2.35 -13.38 1.04
C ASN A 22 -2.48 -11.85 1.10
N ALA A 23 -2.65 -11.21 -0.06
CA ALA A 23 -2.84 -9.75 -0.14
C ALA A 23 -4.02 -9.26 0.71
N GLU A 24 -5.14 -10.00 0.71
CA GLU A 24 -6.34 -9.64 1.48
C GLU A 24 -6.09 -9.58 3.00
N TYR A 25 -5.09 -10.31 3.51
CA TYR A 25 -4.70 -10.19 4.92
C TYR A 25 -4.22 -8.76 5.24
N HIS A 26 -3.59 -8.06 4.29
CA HIS A 26 -2.97 -6.74 4.51
C HIS A 26 -3.90 -5.57 4.22
N LYS A 27 -5.16 -5.83 3.86
CA LYS A 27 -6.12 -4.77 3.55
C LYS A 27 -6.62 -4.11 4.83
N ILE A 28 -6.27 -2.83 4.99
CA ILE A 28 -6.63 -2.01 6.15
C ILE A 28 -7.53 -0.83 5.77
N PRO A 29 -8.39 -0.34 6.69
CA PRO A 29 -9.19 0.85 6.44
C PRO A 29 -8.36 2.13 6.54
N LEU A 30 -8.67 3.10 5.66
CA LEU A 30 -8.27 4.51 5.75
C LEU A 30 -9.51 5.38 5.56
N LEU A 31 -9.89 6.15 6.57
CA LEU A 31 -11.05 7.04 6.56
C LEU A 31 -10.63 8.48 6.85
N TRP A 32 -10.96 9.38 5.94
CA TRP A 32 -10.86 10.82 6.13
C TRP A 32 -12.22 11.36 6.54
N PHE A 33 -12.29 12.06 7.67
CA PHE A 33 -13.54 12.53 8.24
C PHE A 33 -13.41 13.95 8.78
N GLY A 34 -14.43 14.77 8.60
CA GLY A 34 -14.51 16.09 9.23
C GLY A 34 -15.07 17.16 8.31
N PRO A 35 -15.43 18.32 8.88
CA PRO A 35 -16.09 19.40 8.15
C PRO A 35 -15.19 20.09 7.11
N VAL A 36 -13.89 19.80 7.10
CA VAL A 36 -12.92 20.41 6.17
C VAL A 36 -12.88 19.76 4.80
N ILE A 37 -13.49 18.57 4.67
CA ILE A 37 -13.62 17.86 3.40
C ILE A 37 -14.65 18.60 2.56
N LYS A 38 -14.32 18.90 1.30
CA LYS A 38 -15.24 19.58 0.37
C LYS A 38 -16.45 18.71 0.10
N ASP A 39 -17.60 19.33 -0.17
CA ASP A 39 -18.88 18.63 -0.32
C ASP A 39 -18.84 17.57 -1.42
N GLU A 40 -18.11 17.82 -2.52
CA GLU A 40 -17.94 16.87 -3.62
C GLU A 40 -17.17 15.58 -3.25
N TYR A 41 -16.44 15.58 -2.13
CA TYR A 41 -15.68 14.41 -1.66
C TYR A 41 -16.31 13.71 -0.46
N LYS A 42 -17.40 14.25 0.11
CA LYS A 42 -18.08 13.62 1.25
C LYS A 42 -18.78 12.34 0.79
N GLY A 43 -18.49 11.23 1.48
CA GLY A 43 -19.06 9.91 1.15
C GLY A 43 -18.44 9.25 -0.09
N LEU A 44 -17.38 9.84 -0.66
CA LEU A 44 -16.65 9.23 -1.77
C LEU A 44 -15.86 8.00 -1.30
N ASN A 45 -16.01 6.89 -2.03
CA ASN A 45 -15.15 5.71 -1.88
C ASN A 45 -14.04 5.76 -2.93
N ILE A 46 -12.78 5.74 -2.46
CA ILE A 46 -11.60 5.73 -3.31
C ILE A 46 -11.04 4.31 -3.33
N ASN A 47 -11.02 3.70 -4.53
CA ASN A 47 -10.55 2.32 -4.74
C ASN A 47 -9.10 2.25 -5.24
N THR A 48 -8.36 3.36 -5.16
CA THR A 48 -6.93 3.42 -5.52
C THR A 48 -6.15 2.41 -4.68
N VAL A 49 -5.32 1.60 -5.33
CA VAL A 49 -4.41 0.67 -4.63
C VAL A 49 -3.25 1.48 -4.10
N GLY A 50 -3.03 1.39 -2.79
CA GLY A 50 -1.93 2.06 -2.10
C GLY A 50 -1.64 1.44 -0.75
N SER A 51 -0.59 1.91 -0.11
CA SER A 51 -0.08 1.39 1.16
C SER A 51 -0.16 2.43 2.27
N GLN A 52 -0.11 2.00 3.53
CA GLN A 52 -0.05 2.91 4.69
C GLN A 52 1.13 3.89 4.61
N ILE A 53 2.20 3.54 3.89
CA ILE A 53 3.36 4.41 3.71
C ILE A 53 3.08 5.61 2.81
N ASP A 54 2.01 5.56 1.99
CA ASP A 54 1.60 6.64 1.08
C ASP A 54 0.89 7.78 1.81
N PHE A 55 0.32 7.49 2.99
CA PHE A 55 -0.51 8.41 3.75
C PHE A 55 0.20 9.73 4.11
N PRO A 56 1.44 9.74 4.67
CA PRO A 56 2.11 10.99 5.03
C PRO A 56 2.35 11.90 3.82
N LYS A 57 2.78 11.33 2.69
CA LYS A 57 3.02 12.09 1.46
C LYS A 57 1.74 12.70 0.92
N THR A 58 0.68 11.90 0.87
CA THR A 58 -0.67 12.33 0.45
C THR A 58 -1.17 13.51 1.31
N LEU A 59 -1.10 13.38 2.64
CA LEU A 59 -1.53 14.45 3.55
C LEU A 59 -0.69 15.72 3.42
N LEU A 60 0.64 15.59 3.37
CA LEU A 60 1.54 16.74 3.25
C LEU A 60 1.33 17.50 1.95
N ASN A 61 1.03 16.80 0.84
CA ASN A 61 0.68 17.44 -0.42
C ASN A 61 -0.63 18.23 -0.33
N GLN A 62 -1.66 17.70 0.34
CA GLN A 62 -2.90 18.44 0.60
C GLN A 62 -2.67 19.69 1.46
N LEU A 63 -1.70 19.66 2.37
CA LEU A 63 -1.28 20.80 3.20
C LEU A 63 -0.28 21.74 2.52
N GLN A 64 0.06 21.50 1.24
CA GLN A 64 1.05 22.27 0.48
C GLN A 64 2.49 22.21 1.05
N PHE A 65 2.81 21.20 1.86
CA PHE A 65 4.14 20.94 2.42
C PHE A 65 4.98 20.03 1.52
N ARG A 66 5.14 20.45 0.25
CA ARG A 66 5.77 19.63 -0.80
C ARG A 66 7.20 19.20 -0.45
N LYS A 67 8.02 20.10 0.12
CA LYS A 67 9.42 19.78 0.49
C LYS A 67 9.51 18.65 1.52
N GLN A 68 8.56 18.60 2.46
CA GLN A 68 8.47 17.56 3.48
C GLN A 68 7.93 16.26 2.89
N ALA A 69 6.96 16.36 1.97
CA ALA A 69 6.41 15.21 1.26
C ALA A 69 7.50 14.43 0.49
N GLU A 70 8.50 15.12 -0.08
CA GLU A 70 9.63 14.48 -0.78
C GLU A 70 10.54 13.61 0.09
N GLN A 71 10.47 13.73 1.42
CA GLN A 71 11.24 12.87 2.34
C GLN A 71 10.73 11.42 2.34
N TYR A 72 9.49 11.18 1.88
CA TYR A 72 8.88 9.87 1.78
C TYR A 72 9.14 9.27 0.40
N SER A 73 10.37 8.83 0.15
CA SER A 73 10.84 8.41 -1.19
C SER A 73 10.21 7.11 -1.70
N PHE A 74 9.68 6.28 -0.81
CA PHE A 74 8.95 5.04 -1.15
C PHE A 74 7.44 5.25 -1.31
N ALA A 75 6.96 6.44 -0.94
CA ALA A 75 5.55 6.77 -0.92
C ALA A 75 5.12 7.47 -2.21
N HIS A 76 3.86 7.25 -2.57
CA HIS A 76 3.15 7.96 -3.62
C HIS A 76 2.06 8.84 -3.02
N ASP A 77 1.52 9.74 -3.84
CA ASP A 77 0.36 10.54 -3.47
C ASP A 77 -0.90 9.83 -3.98
N LEU A 78 -1.72 9.32 -3.05
CA LEU A 78 -2.94 8.56 -3.35
C LEU A 78 -3.98 9.35 -4.15
N PHE A 79 -3.88 10.69 -4.14
CA PHE A 79 -4.78 11.58 -4.87
C PHE A 79 -4.17 12.13 -6.16
N SER A 80 -2.97 11.69 -6.53
CA SER A 80 -2.35 12.03 -7.82
C SER A 80 -3.02 11.29 -8.97
N GLU A 81 -3.28 11.98 -10.08
CA GLU A 81 -3.76 11.36 -11.33
C GLU A 81 -2.75 10.37 -11.94
N THR A 82 -1.46 10.55 -11.62
CA THR A 82 -0.36 9.70 -12.11
C THR A 82 0.08 8.65 -11.09
N HIS A 83 -0.70 8.44 -10.03
CA HIS A 83 -0.37 7.46 -8.98
C HIS A 83 -0.15 6.07 -9.58
N PRO A 84 1.03 5.47 -9.41
CA PRO A 84 1.24 4.09 -9.79
C PRO A 84 0.45 3.20 -8.83
N ASN A 85 -0.64 2.59 -9.30
CA ASN A 85 -1.55 1.74 -8.51
C ASN A 85 -0.86 0.46 -8.02
N HIS A 86 -0.06 0.58 -6.96
CA HIS A 86 0.56 -0.55 -6.30
C HIS A 86 0.69 -0.35 -4.80
N ALA A 87 0.69 -1.47 -4.07
CA ALA A 87 0.93 -1.52 -2.63
C ALA A 87 1.85 -2.70 -2.33
N TYR A 88 3.03 -2.41 -1.82
CA TYR A 88 3.93 -3.43 -1.26
C TYR A 88 3.52 -3.73 0.18
N TYR A 89 3.54 -5.01 0.55
CA TYR A 89 3.35 -5.47 1.92
C TYR A 89 4.48 -6.43 2.31
N CYS A 90 4.81 -6.44 3.60
CA CYS A 90 5.77 -7.35 4.20
C CYS A 90 5.06 -8.16 5.29
N SER A 91 5.28 -9.47 5.30
CA SER A 91 4.77 -10.41 6.30
C SER A 91 5.94 -11.08 7.04
N PHE A 92 5.64 -11.89 8.05
CA PHE A 92 6.66 -12.68 8.71
C PHE A 92 7.27 -13.68 7.72
N ASP A 93 8.57 -13.54 7.43
CA ASP A 93 9.32 -14.31 6.43
C ASP A 93 8.71 -14.28 5.01
N GLY A 94 7.99 -13.21 4.67
CA GLY A 94 7.31 -13.08 3.38
C GLY A 94 7.08 -11.63 2.97
N TYR A 95 6.60 -11.45 1.75
CA TYR A 95 6.27 -10.15 1.18
C TYR A 95 5.41 -10.33 -0.06
N GLY A 96 4.84 -9.24 -0.54
CA GLY A 96 4.11 -9.26 -1.79
C GLY A 96 3.79 -7.88 -2.31
N LEU A 97 3.06 -7.88 -3.41
CA LEU A 97 2.65 -6.69 -4.13
C LEU A 97 1.20 -6.84 -4.56
N VAL A 98 0.44 -5.77 -4.40
CA VAL A 98 -0.91 -5.61 -4.94
C VAL A 98 -0.87 -4.51 -5.99
N THR A 99 -1.60 -4.69 -7.08
CA THR A 99 -1.84 -3.68 -8.13
C THR A 99 -3.30 -3.71 -8.56
N ASN A 100 -3.71 -2.80 -9.43
CA ASN A 100 -5.02 -2.88 -10.09
C ASN A 100 -5.17 -4.09 -11.04
N LEU A 101 -4.07 -4.75 -11.42
CA LEU A 101 -4.07 -5.92 -12.30
C LEU A 101 -4.07 -7.24 -11.55
N GLY A 102 -3.74 -7.22 -10.25
CA GLY A 102 -3.61 -8.42 -9.44
C GLY A 102 -2.66 -8.29 -8.26
N SER A 103 -2.51 -9.38 -7.52
CA SER A 103 -1.59 -9.55 -6.40
C SER A 103 -0.65 -10.75 -6.59
N VAL A 104 0.51 -10.65 -5.96
CA VAL A 104 1.47 -11.74 -5.80
C VAL A 104 2.03 -11.74 -4.38
N GLY A 105 2.21 -12.92 -3.81
CA GLY A 105 2.75 -13.14 -2.47
C GLY A 105 3.85 -14.21 -2.46
N PHE A 106 4.85 -14.00 -1.63
CA PHE A 106 6.01 -14.88 -1.42
C PHE A 106 6.17 -15.19 0.05
N GLN A 107 6.57 -16.42 0.36
CA GLN A 107 6.82 -16.88 1.72
C GLN A 107 8.02 -17.82 1.72
N PHE A 108 8.97 -17.57 2.63
CA PHE A 108 10.12 -18.44 2.79
C PHE A 108 9.69 -19.87 3.13
N GLY A 109 10.32 -20.85 2.46
CA GLY A 109 10.06 -22.27 2.68
C GLY A 109 8.80 -22.83 1.98
N LEU A 110 8.05 -22.00 1.25
CA LEU A 110 6.91 -22.43 0.44
C LEU A 110 7.20 -22.32 -1.07
N PRO A 111 6.41 -22.96 -1.95
CA PRO A 111 6.48 -22.73 -3.38
C PRO A 111 6.29 -21.25 -3.70
N ASN A 112 7.06 -20.74 -4.67
CA ASN A 112 7.03 -19.33 -5.05
C ASN A 112 6.43 -19.16 -6.46
N PRO A 113 5.48 -18.23 -6.65
CA PRO A 113 4.76 -17.48 -5.61
C PRO A 113 3.81 -18.40 -4.82
N VAL A 114 3.57 -18.07 -3.54
CA VAL A 114 2.61 -18.80 -2.67
C VAL A 114 1.18 -18.30 -2.87
N GLU A 115 1.03 -17.05 -3.32
CA GLU A 115 -0.23 -16.43 -3.70
C GLU A 115 -0.05 -15.73 -5.04
N LEU A 116 -1.03 -15.89 -5.94
CA LEU A 116 -1.05 -15.25 -7.24
C LEU A 116 -2.49 -15.08 -7.71
N HIS A 117 -2.95 -13.85 -7.78
CA HIS A 117 -4.25 -13.49 -8.34
C HIS A 117 -4.06 -12.40 -9.37
N THR A 118 -4.01 -12.72 -10.66
CA THR A 118 -3.81 -11.72 -11.71
C THR A 118 -4.56 -12.07 -12.97
N THR A 119 -4.99 -11.03 -13.70
CA THR A 119 -5.46 -11.16 -15.09
C THR A 119 -4.39 -10.74 -16.11
N ALA A 120 -3.23 -10.26 -15.62
CA ALA A 120 -2.10 -9.80 -16.40
C ALA A 120 -0.91 -10.77 -16.36
N ASN A 121 0.19 -10.44 -17.06
CA ASN A 121 1.41 -11.24 -17.05
C ASN A 121 2.04 -11.27 -15.64
N VAL A 122 2.18 -12.49 -15.11
CA VAL A 122 2.73 -12.83 -13.78
C VAL A 122 4.14 -12.29 -13.57
N ASP A 123 4.99 -12.37 -14.59
CA ASP A 123 6.41 -11.99 -14.49
C ASP A 123 6.58 -10.51 -14.10
N SER A 124 5.65 -9.65 -14.53
CA SER A 124 5.70 -8.22 -14.21
C SER A 124 5.47 -7.94 -12.73
N LEU A 125 4.56 -8.67 -12.08
CA LEU A 125 4.22 -8.43 -10.67
C LEU A 125 5.34 -8.92 -9.75
N SER A 126 5.85 -10.13 -10.00
CA SER A 126 6.95 -10.71 -9.25
C SER A 126 8.20 -9.83 -9.30
N ASN A 127 8.55 -9.33 -10.49
CA ASN A 127 9.72 -8.45 -10.66
C ASN A 127 9.62 -7.16 -9.86
N ILE A 128 8.43 -6.52 -9.82
CA ILE A 128 8.23 -5.30 -9.03
C ILE A 128 8.32 -5.63 -7.53
N ALA A 129 7.70 -6.72 -7.08
CA ALA A 129 7.77 -7.15 -5.67
C ALA A 129 9.21 -7.39 -5.22
N HIS A 130 9.99 -8.13 -6.02
CA HIS A 130 11.40 -8.40 -5.75
C HIS A 130 12.24 -7.11 -5.75
N ALA A 131 12.02 -6.23 -6.73
CA ALA A 131 12.73 -4.96 -6.82
C ALA A 131 12.44 -4.07 -5.59
N PHE A 132 11.17 -3.96 -5.19
CA PHE A 132 10.79 -3.17 -4.02
C PHE A 132 11.45 -3.69 -2.75
N GLN A 133 11.36 -5.00 -2.50
CA GLN A 133 12.04 -5.68 -1.38
C GLN A 133 13.55 -5.41 -1.37
N GLN A 134 14.20 -5.54 -2.53
CA GLN A 134 15.64 -5.34 -2.68
C GLN A 134 16.05 -3.89 -2.43
N VAL A 135 15.29 -2.93 -2.95
CA VAL A 135 15.59 -1.49 -2.79
C VAL A 135 15.40 -1.07 -1.34
N VAL A 136 14.32 -1.48 -0.67
CA VAL A 136 14.10 -1.19 0.76
C VAL A 136 15.24 -1.75 1.61
N PHE A 137 15.64 -3.00 1.38
CA PHE A 137 16.73 -3.61 2.13
C PHE A 137 18.09 -2.94 1.84
N LYS A 138 18.34 -2.56 0.59
CA LYS A 138 19.56 -1.84 0.20
C LYS A 138 19.60 -0.44 0.82
N ASP A 139 18.49 0.28 0.84
CA ASP A 139 18.38 1.59 1.48
C ASP A 139 18.69 1.49 2.97
N PHE A 140 18.08 0.53 3.67
CA PHE A 140 18.35 0.27 5.09
C PHE A 140 19.83 -0.01 5.36
N LYS A 141 20.48 -0.83 4.52
CA LYS A 141 21.91 -1.17 4.69
C LYS A 141 22.89 -0.02 4.44
N ASN A 142 22.47 1.00 3.68
CA ASN A 142 23.34 2.12 3.29
C ASN A 142 23.13 3.36 4.17
N ARG A 143 22.26 3.29 5.18
CA ARG A 143 22.07 4.32 6.21
C ARG A 143 23.00 4.06 7.39
#